data_AF-R5BTC5-F1
#
_entry.id   AF-R5BTC5-F1
#
_cell.length_a   1.000
_cell.length_b   1.000
_cell.length_c   1.000
_cell.angle_alpha   90.00
_cell.angle_beta   90.00
_cell.angle_gamma   90.00
#
_symmetry.space_group_name_H-M   'P 1'
#
loop_
_entity.id
_entity.type
_entity.pdbx_description
1 polymer ?
#
loop_
_entity_poly.entity_id
_entity_poly.type
_entity_poly.pdbx_seq_one_letter_code
_entity_poly.pdbx_strand_id
1 'polypeptide(L)'
;MYKAEGIFLFAHGENGELYMKKLNIVDLAITYRGKPEEIQKLYTYDINEDDLIDGKEFLHNVRNKWITNRDGILRHVFVDGFESNLGIFNNDFYQGEFLVTEDCFEELCERHDIKVHWSKARRIII
;
A
#
# COMPACT_ATOMS: atom_id res chain seq x y z
N MET A 1 -9.28 -4.39 -13.34
CA MET A 1 -9.48 -4.98 -12.01
C MET A 1 -8.16 -5.55 -11.55
N TYR A 2 -7.63 -5.02 -10.47
CA TYR A 2 -6.39 -5.49 -9.85
C TYR A 2 -6.74 -6.58 -8.84
N LYS A 3 -5.96 -7.67 -8.82
CA LYS A 3 -6.24 -8.83 -7.99
C LYS A 3 -5.03 -9.11 -7.12
N ALA A 4 -5.09 -8.73 -5.85
CA ALA A 4 -4.00 -8.97 -4.92
C ALA A 4 -3.88 -10.46 -4.58
N GLU A 5 -2.64 -10.91 -4.37
CA GLU A 5 -2.30 -12.30 -4.03
C GLU A 5 -2.60 -12.65 -2.56
N GLY A 6 -2.94 -11.65 -1.76
CA GLY A 6 -3.22 -11.74 -0.34
C GLY A 6 -2.83 -10.45 0.36
N ILE A 7 -2.31 -10.55 1.59
CA ILE A 7 -1.83 -9.40 2.37
C ILE A 7 -0.35 -9.48 2.72
N PHE A 8 0.30 -8.31 2.76
CA PHE A 8 1.65 -8.09 3.24
C PHE A 8 1.60 -7.09 4.40
N LEU A 9 1.76 -7.59 5.61
CA LEU A 9 1.67 -6.81 6.83
C LEU A 9 3.04 -6.41 7.35
N PHE A 10 3.17 -5.13 7.69
CA PHE A 10 4.28 -4.57 8.47
C PHE A 10 3.85 -4.36 9.92
N ALA A 11 4.76 -4.64 10.85
CA ALA A 11 4.57 -4.42 12.28
C ALA A 11 5.90 -4.09 12.98
N HIS A 12 5.83 -3.35 14.08
CA HIS A 12 6.99 -3.09 14.92
C HIS A 12 7.18 -4.19 15.97
N GLY A 13 8.43 -4.61 16.12
CA GLY A 13 8.90 -5.42 17.24
C GLY A 13 9.14 -4.63 18.51
N GLU A 14 9.30 -5.32 19.63
CA GLU A 14 9.57 -4.73 20.95
C GLU A 14 10.85 -3.87 20.96
N ASN A 15 11.82 -4.17 20.08
CA ASN A 15 13.12 -3.47 19.99
C ASN A 15 13.25 -2.56 18.75
N GLY A 16 12.13 -2.16 18.14
CA GLY A 16 12.15 -1.34 16.92
C GLY A 16 12.46 -2.11 15.63
N GLU A 17 12.52 -3.44 15.70
CA GLU A 17 12.64 -4.32 14.54
C GLU A 17 11.41 -4.19 13.62
N LEU A 18 11.64 -4.26 12.30
CA LEU A 18 10.55 -4.30 11.32
C LEU A 18 10.20 -5.75 11.00
N TYR A 19 9.03 -6.18 11.46
CA TYR A 19 8.47 -7.49 11.12
C TYR A 19 7.60 -7.39 9.88
N MET A 20 7.72 -8.41 9.03
CA MET A 20 6.97 -8.53 7.78
C MET A 20 6.30 -9.90 7.74
N LYS A 21 5.03 -9.94 7.36
CA LYS A 21 4.27 -11.18 7.21
C LYS A 21 3.46 -11.16 5.92
N LYS A 22 3.70 -12.15 5.06
CA LYS A 22 2.87 -12.45 3.89
C LYS A 22 1.86 -13.53 4.26
N LEU A 23 0.61 -13.33 3.86
CA LEU A 23 -0.44 -14.35 3.90
C LEU A 23 -1.12 -14.34 2.54
N ASN A 24 -1.02 -15.45 1.79
CA ASN A 24 -1.71 -15.58 0.51
C ASN A 24 -3.22 -15.86 0.73
N ILE A 25 -3.99 -15.85 -0.36
CA ILE A 25 -5.43 -16.13 -0.29
C ILE A 25 -5.77 -17.47 0.37
N VAL A 26 -4.96 -18.51 0.18
CA VAL A 26 -5.19 -19.83 0.82
C VAL A 26 -4.97 -19.72 2.33
N ASP A 27 -3.90 -19.05 2.77
CA ASP A 27 -3.62 -18.83 4.19
C ASP A 27 -4.74 -18.02 4.87
N LEU A 28 -5.25 -17.00 4.16
CA LEU A 28 -6.37 -16.19 4.60
C LEU A 28 -7.67 -17.00 4.66
N ALA A 29 -7.93 -17.85 3.67
CA ALA A 29 -9.09 -18.75 3.67
C ALA A 29 -9.07 -19.70 4.86
N ILE A 30 -7.90 -20.25 5.21
CA ILE A 30 -7.74 -21.07 6.43
C ILE A 30 -8.03 -20.22 7.68
N THR A 31 -7.44 -19.03 7.76
CA THR A 31 -7.58 -18.12 8.91
C THR A 31 -9.04 -17.74 9.17
N TYR A 32 -9.78 -17.39 8.12
CA TYR A 32 -11.18 -17.00 8.20
C TYR A 32 -12.17 -18.16 8.11
N ARG A 33 -11.69 -19.41 7.97
CA ARG A 33 -12.52 -20.62 7.74
C ARG A 33 -13.47 -20.45 6.55
N GLY A 34 -13.00 -19.78 5.50
CA GLY A 34 -13.75 -19.49 4.27
C GLY A 34 -13.20 -20.27 3.07
N LYS A 35 -13.85 -20.11 1.91
CA LYS A 35 -13.34 -20.65 0.64
C LYS A 35 -12.37 -19.65 -0.02
N PRO A 36 -11.27 -20.11 -0.65
CA PRO A 36 -10.35 -19.23 -1.36
C PRO A 36 -11.02 -18.30 -2.37
N GLU A 37 -12.03 -18.77 -3.10
CA GLU A 37 -12.73 -17.97 -4.11
C GLU A 37 -13.58 -16.84 -3.49
N GLU A 38 -14.10 -17.05 -2.28
CA GLU A 38 -14.85 -16.02 -1.55
C GLU A 38 -13.91 -14.98 -0.95
N ILE A 39 -12.79 -15.42 -0.37
CA ILE A 39 -11.75 -14.53 0.14
C ILE A 39 -11.14 -13.70 -0.99
N GLN A 40 -10.85 -14.30 -2.14
CA GLN A 40 -10.27 -13.60 -3.28
C GLN A 40 -11.10 -12.39 -3.74
N LYS A 41 -12.43 -12.46 -3.64
CA LYS A 41 -13.31 -11.35 -4.01
C LYS A 41 -13.09 -10.12 -3.13
N LEU A 42 -12.67 -10.30 -1.87
CA LEU A 42 -12.37 -9.21 -0.94
C LEU A 42 -11.06 -8.49 -1.31
N TYR A 43 -10.15 -9.19 -1.99
CA TYR A 43 -8.84 -8.70 -2.44
C TYR A 43 -8.80 -8.49 -3.96
N THR A 44 -9.96 -8.31 -4.58
CA THR A 44 -10.09 -7.91 -5.98
C THR A 44 -10.65 -6.49 -6.01
N TYR A 45 -9.91 -5.59 -6.65
CA TYR A 45 -10.19 -4.17 -6.66
C TYR A 45 -10.55 -3.69 -8.05
N ASP A 46 -11.49 -2.75 -8.13
CA ASP A 46 -11.81 -2.05 -9.36
C ASP A 46 -10.77 -0.96 -9.66
N ILE A 47 -9.55 -1.41 -9.91
CA ILE A 47 -8.37 -0.60 -10.24
C ILE A 47 -7.82 -1.13 -11.57
N ASN A 48 -7.41 -0.25 -12.47
CA ASN A 48 -6.58 -0.65 -13.61
C ASN A 48 -5.12 -0.67 -13.17
N GLU A 49 -4.37 -1.68 -13.57
CA GLU A 49 -2.96 -1.80 -13.20
C GLU A 49 -2.13 -0.62 -13.73
N ASP A 50 -2.51 -0.08 -14.89
CA ASP A 50 -1.90 1.12 -15.48
C ASP A 50 -2.15 2.40 -14.66
N ASP A 51 -3.12 2.41 -13.74
CA ASP A 51 -3.40 3.54 -12.85
C ASP A 51 -2.53 3.51 -11.58
N LEU A 52 -1.72 2.46 -11.38
CA LEU A 52 -0.84 2.32 -10.24
C LEU A 52 0.47 3.09 -10.47
N ILE A 53 0.87 3.85 -9.46
CA ILE A 53 2.13 4.61 -9.47
C ILE A 53 3.22 3.70 -8.90
N ASP A 54 4.39 3.66 -9.55
CA ASP A 54 5.57 2.98 -9.00
C ASP A 54 5.99 3.60 -7.66
N GLY A 55 6.44 2.79 -6.70
CA GLY A 55 6.80 3.24 -5.36
C GLY A 55 7.87 4.34 -5.36
N LYS A 56 8.88 4.25 -6.23
CA LYS A 56 9.93 5.27 -6.34
C LYS A 56 9.39 6.55 -6.96
N GLU A 57 8.54 6.43 -7.97
CA GLU A 57 7.87 7.58 -8.59
C GLU A 57 6.91 8.28 -7.61
N PHE A 58 6.14 7.50 -6.84
CA PHE A 58 5.27 8.02 -5.80
C PHE A 58 6.08 8.81 -4.76
N LEU A 59 7.19 8.24 -4.26
CA LEU A 59 8.06 8.92 -3.31
C LEU A 59 8.66 10.20 -3.91
N HIS A 60 9.11 10.17 -5.17
CA HIS A 60 9.58 11.36 -5.88
C HIS A 60 8.50 12.45 -5.94
N ASN A 61 7.25 12.07 -6.22
CA ASN A 61 6.12 13.00 -6.28
C ASN A 61 5.77 13.60 -4.90
N VAL A 62 5.91 12.83 -3.81
CA VAL A 62 5.77 13.32 -2.43
C VAL A 62 6.89 14.33 -2.10
N ARG A 63 8.15 13.98 -2.39
CA ARG A 63 9.33 14.86 -2.17
C ARG A 63 9.19 16.20 -2.88
N ASN A 64 8.68 16.19 -4.12
CA ASN A 64 8.46 17.40 -4.93
C ASN A 64 7.13 18.13 -4.63
N LYS A 65 6.36 17.66 -3.63
CA LYS A 65 5.05 18.21 -3.25
C LYS A 65 4.01 18.21 -4.38
N TRP A 66 4.11 17.28 -5.31
CA TRP A 66 3.09 17.03 -6.36
C TRP A 66 1.99 16.08 -5.87
N ILE A 67 2.32 15.24 -4.88
CA ILE A 67 1.37 14.51 -4.05
C ILE A 67 1.45 15.10 -2.66
N THR A 68 0.31 15.57 -2.15
CA THR A 68 0.21 16.14 -0.80
C THR A 68 -1.04 15.61 -0.09
N ASN A 69 -1.05 15.73 1.24
CA ASN A 69 -2.22 15.42 2.06
C ASN A 69 -3.51 16.16 1.65
N ARG A 70 -3.41 17.27 0.92
CA ARG A 70 -4.57 18.08 0.49
C ARG A 70 -5.11 17.66 -0.87
N ASP A 71 -4.29 17.00 -1.68
CA ASP A 71 -4.58 16.73 -3.09
C ASP A 71 -5.20 15.36 -3.33
N GLY A 72 -5.33 14.53 -2.29
CA GLY A 72 -5.89 13.19 -2.42
C GLY A 72 -5.62 12.28 -1.22
N ILE A 73 -5.90 11.00 -1.45
CA ILE A 73 -5.79 9.93 -0.46
C ILE A 73 -5.06 8.74 -1.09
N LEU A 74 -4.07 8.21 -0.38
CA LEU A 74 -3.42 6.93 -0.60
C LEU A 74 -4.44 5.84 -0.21
N ARG A 75 -4.96 5.14 -1.22
CA ARG A 75 -6.04 4.18 -1.05
C ARG A 75 -5.52 2.78 -0.75
N HIS A 76 -4.54 2.35 -1.55
CA HIS A 76 -3.94 1.02 -1.47
C HIS A 76 -2.46 1.13 -1.75
N VAL A 77 -1.69 0.29 -1.07
CA VAL A 77 -0.28 0.02 -1.38
C VAL A 77 -0.15 -1.47 -1.61
N PHE A 78 0.39 -1.85 -2.74
CA PHE A 78 0.68 -3.23 -3.08
C PHE A 78 2.19 -3.46 -2.98
N VAL A 79 2.59 -4.50 -2.26
CA VAL A 79 4.00 -4.89 -2.10
C VAL A 79 4.16 -6.30 -2.64
N ASP A 80 4.93 -6.47 -3.71
CA ASP A 80 5.09 -7.71 -4.46
C ASP A 80 3.74 -8.35 -4.88
N GLY A 81 2.73 -7.53 -5.21
CA GLY A 81 1.39 -8.01 -5.59
C GLY A 81 0.41 -8.28 -4.43
N PHE A 82 0.81 -8.05 -3.18
CA PHE A 82 -0.03 -8.23 -1.99
C PHE A 82 -0.53 -6.88 -1.46
N GLU A 83 -1.79 -6.80 -1.01
CA GLU A 83 -2.31 -5.62 -0.32
C GLU A 83 -1.53 -5.38 0.97
N SER A 84 -1.10 -4.15 1.20
CA SER A 84 -0.27 -3.82 2.36
C SER A 84 -0.83 -2.68 3.19
N ASN A 85 -0.57 -2.77 4.49
CA ASN A 85 -0.81 -1.69 5.44
C ASN A 85 0.30 -0.61 5.40
N LEU A 86 1.30 -0.74 4.52
CA LEU A 86 2.41 0.20 4.39
C LEU A 86 1.91 1.63 4.14
N GLY A 87 2.46 2.56 4.90
CA GLY A 87 2.27 3.99 4.75
C GLY A 87 3.60 4.71 4.86
N ILE A 88 3.59 6.01 4.57
CA ILE A 88 4.79 6.85 4.63
C ILE A 88 4.54 8.10 5.44
N PHE A 89 5.54 8.45 6.24
CA PHE A 89 5.68 9.71 6.95
C PHE A 89 6.88 10.47 6.37
N ASN A 90 6.60 11.61 5.75
CA ASN A 90 7.54 12.65 5.35
C ASN A 90 7.02 13.98 5.92
N ASN A 91 7.89 14.92 6.31
CA ASN A 91 7.56 16.20 6.98
C ASN A 91 6.13 16.77 6.79
N ASP A 92 5.64 16.88 5.54
CA ASP A 92 4.32 17.43 5.21
C ASP A 92 3.29 16.39 4.69
N PHE A 93 3.66 15.11 4.62
CA PHE A 93 2.86 13.98 4.09
C PHE A 93 2.81 12.80 5.08
N TYR A 94 1.62 12.33 5.44
CA TYR A 94 1.45 11.21 6.37
C TYR A 94 0.19 10.42 6.03
N GLN A 95 0.31 9.29 5.33
CA GLN A 95 -0.83 8.46 4.95
C GLN A 95 -0.47 6.97 4.92
N GLY A 96 -1.50 6.12 5.08
CA GLY A 96 -1.39 4.68 5.29
C GLY A 96 -1.55 4.30 6.76
N GLU A 97 -1.55 3.00 7.04
CA GLU A 97 -1.81 2.48 8.40
C GLU A 97 -0.52 2.28 9.20
N PHE A 98 0.53 1.76 8.56
CA PHE A 98 1.86 1.54 9.14
C PHE A 98 2.87 2.52 8.56
N LEU A 99 3.07 3.65 9.25
CA LEU A 99 3.90 4.74 8.75
C LEU A 99 5.39 4.44 8.94
N VAL A 100 6.14 4.38 7.84
CA VAL A 100 7.60 4.39 7.85
C VAL A 100 8.16 5.75 7.48
N THR A 101 9.40 6.04 7.88
CA THR A 101 10.11 7.23 7.42
C THR A 101 10.34 7.17 5.91
N GLU A 102 10.59 8.32 5.30
CA GLU A 102 10.99 8.40 3.88
C GLU A 102 12.16 7.47 3.53
N ASP A 103 13.25 7.50 4.31
CA ASP A 103 14.44 6.67 4.05
C ASP A 103 14.09 5.18 4.08
N CYS A 104 13.25 4.77 5.03
CA CYS A 104 12.80 3.37 5.13
C CYS A 104 11.88 3.00 3.97
N PHE A 105 11.01 3.90 3.50
CA PHE A 105 10.18 3.67 2.32
C PHE A 105 11.04 3.51 1.06
N GLU A 106 12.07 4.33 0.89
CA GLU A 106 13.03 4.23 -0.21
C GLU A 106 13.78 2.88 -0.18
N GLU A 107 14.27 2.46 0.98
CA GLU A 107 14.90 1.13 1.15
C GLU A 107 13.95 -0.02 0.80
N LEU A 108 12.67 0.08 1.16
CA LEU A 108 11.67 -0.91 0.80
C LEU A 108 11.44 -0.95 -0.72
N CYS A 109 11.45 0.20 -1.40
CA CYS A 109 11.35 0.27 -2.86
C CYS A 109 12.55 -0.34 -3.59
N GLU A 110 13.71 -0.45 -2.95
CA GLU A 110 14.87 -1.17 -3.52
C GLU A 110 14.76 -2.69 -3.38
N ARG A 111 13.92 -3.17 -2.45
CA ARG A 111 13.82 -4.60 -2.08
C ARG A 111 12.55 -5.26 -2.59
N HIS A 112 11.51 -4.49 -2.85
CA HIS A 112 10.18 -4.95 -3.19
C HIS A 112 9.62 -4.17 -4.39
N ASP A 113 8.77 -4.83 -5.17
CA ASP A 113 7.97 -4.13 -6.17
C ASP A 113 6.79 -3.46 -5.46
N ILE A 114 6.87 -2.14 -5.27
CA ILE A 114 5.85 -1.35 -4.60
C ILE A 114 5.03 -0.61 -5.63
N LYS A 115 3.70 -0.77 -5.57
CA LYS A 115 2.73 -0.04 -6.39
C LYS A 115 1.73 0.69 -5.50
N VAL A 116 1.46 1.95 -5.82
CA VAL A 116 0.60 2.82 -5.00
C VAL A 116 -0.60 3.26 -5.80
N HIS A 117 -1.79 3.03 -5.24
CA HIS A 117 -3.02 3.59 -5.77
C HIS A 117 -3.35 4.92 -5.05
N TRP A 118 -3.11 6.02 -5.75
CA TRP A 118 -3.41 7.37 -5.27
C TRP A 118 -4.70 7.93 -5.89
N SER A 119 -5.67 8.29 -5.05
CA SER A 119 -6.92 8.91 -5.50
C SER A 119 -6.88 10.41 -5.25
N LYS A 120 -6.80 11.21 -6.32
CA LYS A 120 -6.90 12.67 -6.20
C LYS A 120 -8.24 13.10 -5.61
N ALA A 121 -8.23 14.13 -4.77
CA ALA A 121 -9.43 14.76 -4.25
C ALA A 121 -10.20 15.37 -5.43
N ARG A 122 -11.47 15.01 -5.59
CA ARG A 122 -12.33 15.71 -6.55
C ARG A 122 -12.53 17.13 -6.04
N ARG A 123 -12.00 18.14 -6.74
CA ARG A 123 -12.40 19.52 -6.51
C ARG A 123 -13.89 19.61 -6.83
N ILE A 124 -14.71 19.82 -5.82
CA ILE A 124 -16.07 20.32 -6.02
C ILE A 124 -15.89 21.77 -6.45
N ILE A 125 -16.10 22.05 -7.73
CA ILE A 125 -16.30 23.42 -8.20
C ILE A 125 -17.74 23.76 -7.80
N ILE A 126 -17.89 24.56 -6.74
CA ILE A 126 -19.17 25.12 -6.29
C ILE A 126 -19.43 26.40 -7.06
#